data_AF-A0AAN7ZK53-F1
#
_entry.id   AF-A0AAN7ZK53-F1
#
_cell.length_a   1.000
_cell.length_b   1.000
_cell.length_c   1.000
_cell.angle_alpha   90.00
_cell.angle_beta   90.00
_cell.angle_gamma   90.00
#
_symmetry.space_group_name_H-M   'P 1'
#
loop_
_entity.id
_entity.type
_entity.pdbx_description
1 polymer ?
#
loop_
_entity_poly.entity_id
_entity_poly.type
_entity_poly.pdbx_seq_one_letter_code
_entity_poly.pdbx_strand_id
1 'polypeptide(L)'
;MEVGYWDSRCGHCNVVFDASEKLPSGLSLGNGGALGSFDQCLGVSENTSVGIINGKYCIGSIELVNLDGLNFNIQRYTPRFLHIPKNKMIIPWGICLPDGCAADDFQFVTLFLFKYYDDMCQTAQSQISTFDLGDYIAIAILSAIGFLVVVSTAFERFTRSKPESTPSDILNSFSLINNSRKITTVDRNKELTHLHGMRVISLLFLIYGFRYYIHILSPLDNWLDLYEWITYDKTSVYFEGILVVDTFFVISGFLVAHNYLKQMRNGVKFNVIFFYLARIVRLTPALFAVVLIHATLLRHIGSGPIWPNIRDTFMVNNCRENWWSTLLYVQTYVNSNNTCLLHTWHLGVEMQLFAASPIVLLPLATKPMMSFLILLTAFIVSIVGSFYVAWRDELYALFLPNLLPENFTNYLNAIFFGVYTRIPAWIVGCVTGYVLHIICQKSSAALRRKIFSPITILIFWVSATALIVTCIASPAFIGASYVKIKNSLHIALIRPAWSLGIAWVILACELGYSGPIKSILSVPIFQFISRISYCIFLSCFSIMMITTLQTRKGVEFGHFNVFQNFWADLALALVVGFILTVIFESPMIMLQKALYRRIENISPLRWYMKKMVVDHLKGNFWLAFYYFFVNFFFSD
;
A
#
# COMPACT_ATOMS: atom_id res chain seq x y z
N MET A 1 -52.08 -10.33 4.27
CA MET A 1 -51.80 -9.16 3.41
C MET A 1 -52.88 -8.12 3.66
N GLU A 2 -52.78 -7.40 4.77
CA GLU A 2 -53.39 -6.07 4.85
C GLU A 2 -52.25 -5.13 4.48
N VAL A 3 -52.30 -4.60 3.26
CA VAL A 3 -51.49 -3.45 2.89
C VAL A 3 -51.98 -2.32 3.80
N GLY A 4 -51.24 -2.06 4.88
CA GLY A 4 -51.51 -0.95 5.78
C GLY A 4 -51.67 0.29 4.94
N TYR A 5 -52.87 0.88 4.97
CA TYR A 5 -53.11 2.20 4.42
C TYR A 5 -52.04 3.14 5.00
N TRP A 6 -51.22 3.72 4.13
CA TRP A 6 -50.37 4.85 4.47
C TRP A 6 -51.32 5.98 4.88
N ASP A 7 -51.61 6.10 6.19
CA ASP A 7 -52.44 7.19 6.71
C ASP A 7 -51.72 8.50 6.40
N SER A 8 -52.34 9.32 5.55
CA SER A 8 -51.87 10.64 5.13
C SER A 8 -51.74 11.64 6.27
N ARG A 9 -52.07 11.24 7.51
CA ARG A 9 -51.86 12.00 8.75
C ARG A 9 -50.54 11.69 9.46
N CYS A 10 -49.72 10.79 8.93
CA CYS A 10 -48.39 10.52 9.48
C CYS A 10 -47.41 11.63 9.02
N GLY A 11 -47.31 12.72 9.80
CA GLY A 11 -46.42 13.85 9.49
C GLY A 11 -44.96 13.47 9.24
N HIS A 12 -44.55 12.28 9.72
CA HIS A 12 -43.20 11.74 9.64
C HIS A 12 -42.96 10.74 8.50
N CYS A 13 -44.01 10.29 7.77
CA CYS A 13 -43.82 9.67 6.45
C CYS A 13 -43.10 10.63 5.49
N ASN A 14 -43.30 11.93 5.68
CA ASN A 14 -42.56 12.96 4.95
C ASN A 14 -41.05 12.92 5.25
N VAL A 15 -40.64 12.59 6.48
CA VAL A 15 -39.22 12.54 6.85
C VAL A 15 -38.54 11.30 6.27
N VAL A 16 -39.22 10.14 6.32
CA VAL A 16 -38.73 8.90 5.69
C VAL A 16 -38.64 9.05 4.17
N PHE A 17 -39.66 9.66 3.55
CA PHE A 17 -39.67 9.96 2.12
C PHE A 17 -38.61 11.00 1.74
N ASP A 18 -38.43 12.05 2.54
CA ASP A 18 -37.45 13.10 2.28
C ASP A 18 -36.01 12.58 2.44
N ALA A 19 -35.78 11.71 3.41
CA ALA A 19 -34.49 11.08 3.65
C ALA A 19 -34.11 10.04 2.58
N SER A 20 -35.10 9.48 1.88
CA SER A 20 -34.87 8.54 0.79
C SER A 20 -34.34 9.26 -0.45
N GLU A 21 -33.51 8.58 -1.23
CA GLU A 21 -33.01 9.13 -2.48
C GLU A 21 -34.15 9.30 -3.50
N LYS A 22 -34.13 10.44 -4.17
CA LYS A 22 -35.07 10.82 -5.23
C LYS A 22 -34.37 10.64 -6.58
N LEU A 23 -35.14 10.49 -7.66
CA LEU A 23 -34.58 10.37 -9.01
C LEU A 23 -33.63 11.53 -9.34
N PRO A 24 -32.31 11.29 -9.43
CA PRO A 24 -31.37 12.36 -9.67
C PRO A 24 -31.43 12.77 -11.14
N SER A 25 -31.21 14.05 -11.40
CA SER A 25 -30.99 14.52 -12.77
C SER A 25 -29.66 13.97 -13.31
N GLY A 26 -29.60 13.68 -14.61
CA GLY A 26 -28.36 13.25 -15.26
C GLY A 26 -28.06 11.74 -15.16
N LEU A 27 -29.08 10.88 -14.95
CA LEU A 27 -28.91 9.42 -15.03
C LEU A 27 -28.29 8.97 -16.36
N SER A 28 -28.63 9.62 -17.47
CA SER A 28 -28.02 9.36 -18.79
C SER A 28 -26.55 9.81 -18.91
N LEU A 29 -26.08 10.65 -17.98
CA LEU A 29 -24.68 11.07 -17.84
C LEU A 29 -23.94 10.24 -16.77
N GLY A 30 -24.57 9.17 -16.26
CA GLY A 30 -23.96 8.28 -15.27
C GLY A 30 -24.01 8.80 -13.85
N ASN A 31 -25.04 9.57 -13.49
CA ASN A 31 -25.23 9.99 -12.11
C ASN A 31 -25.56 8.79 -11.21
N GLY A 32 -24.54 8.34 -10.47
CA GLY A 32 -24.57 7.19 -9.60
C GLY A 32 -24.32 7.53 -8.13
N GLY A 33 -24.30 8.80 -7.73
CA GLY A 33 -24.05 9.24 -6.35
C GLY A 33 -25.30 9.26 -5.46
N ALA A 34 -26.29 8.44 -5.80
CA ALA A 34 -27.65 8.45 -5.27
C ALA A 34 -27.77 7.79 -3.88
N LEU A 35 -27.30 8.46 -2.83
CA LEU A 35 -27.21 7.90 -1.47
C LEU A 35 -28.32 8.36 -0.50
N GLY A 36 -29.15 9.34 -0.85
CA GLY A 36 -30.13 9.89 0.08
C GLY A 36 -29.51 10.56 1.31
N SER A 37 -30.35 10.89 2.28
CA SER A 37 -29.94 11.53 3.55
C SER A 37 -29.78 10.49 4.65
N PHE A 38 -28.59 9.90 4.73
CA PHE A 38 -28.25 8.85 5.71
C PHE A 38 -28.52 9.24 7.16
N ASP A 39 -27.98 10.39 7.61
CA ASP A 39 -28.08 10.78 9.01
C ASP A 39 -29.53 11.18 9.38
N GLN A 40 -30.29 11.73 8.43
CA GLN A 40 -31.72 12.03 8.63
C GLN A 40 -32.54 10.74 8.77
N CYS A 41 -32.24 9.71 7.98
CA CYS A 41 -32.92 8.43 8.08
C CYS A 41 -32.68 7.76 9.44
N LEU A 42 -31.42 7.69 9.88
CA LEU A 42 -31.08 7.07 11.17
C LEU A 42 -31.60 7.88 12.37
N GLY A 43 -31.83 9.18 12.20
CA GLY A 43 -32.41 10.06 13.22
C GLY A 43 -33.92 9.89 13.41
N VAL A 44 -34.61 9.10 12.58
CA VAL A 44 -36.04 8.83 12.75
C VAL A 44 -36.25 7.92 13.96
N SER A 45 -36.93 8.43 14.98
CA SER A 45 -37.43 7.66 16.13
C SER A 45 -38.74 8.29 16.61
N GLU A 46 -39.85 7.57 16.48
CA GLU A 46 -41.17 8.09 16.81
C GLU A 46 -42.00 7.09 17.61
N ASN A 47 -42.71 7.58 18.62
CA ASN A 47 -43.59 6.77 19.46
C ASN A 47 -45.00 6.75 18.85
N THR A 48 -45.36 5.66 18.17
CA THR A 48 -46.68 5.48 17.55
C THR A 48 -47.63 4.73 18.47
N SER A 49 -48.93 4.69 18.11
CA SER A 49 -49.94 3.89 18.82
C SER A 49 -49.64 2.39 18.83
N VAL A 50 -48.75 1.91 17.97
CA VAL A 50 -48.37 0.49 17.82
C VAL A 50 -46.97 0.21 18.39
N GLY A 51 -46.25 1.23 18.88
CA GLY A 51 -44.89 1.13 19.42
C GLY A 51 -43.94 2.18 18.84
N ILE A 52 -42.67 2.14 19.27
CA ILE A 52 -41.64 3.05 18.74
C ILE A 52 -41.18 2.51 17.39
N ILE A 53 -41.22 3.35 16.35
CA ILE A 53 -40.71 3.05 15.01
C ILE A 53 -39.39 3.80 14.84
N ASN A 54 -38.33 3.09 14.46
CA ASN A 54 -37.03 3.71 14.14
C ASN A 54 -36.76 3.64 12.64
N GLY A 55 -35.89 4.52 12.15
CA GLY A 55 -35.41 4.49 10.78
C GLY A 55 -34.35 3.41 10.54
N LYS A 56 -34.46 2.75 9.40
CA LYS A 56 -33.51 1.81 8.81
C LYS A 56 -33.11 2.31 7.43
N TYR A 57 -31.84 2.72 7.30
CA TYR A 57 -31.26 3.11 6.03
C TYR A 57 -30.78 1.87 5.27
N CYS A 58 -31.20 1.70 4.03
CA CYS A 58 -30.78 0.59 3.18
C CYS A 58 -30.18 1.12 1.88
N ILE A 59 -29.03 0.57 1.46
CA ILE A 59 -28.48 0.85 0.14
C ILE A 59 -28.75 -0.34 -0.79
N GLY A 60 -29.49 -0.07 -1.86
CA GLY A 60 -29.78 -1.02 -2.92
C GLY A 60 -29.08 -0.61 -4.20
N SER A 61 -29.50 -1.23 -5.30
CA SER A 61 -29.04 -0.84 -6.61
C SER A 61 -30.12 -0.92 -7.68
N ILE A 62 -30.01 -0.04 -8.67
CA ILE A 62 -30.82 -0.09 -9.89
C ILE A 62 -29.99 -0.63 -11.04
N GLU A 63 -30.51 -1.64 -11.74
CA GLU A 63 -29.93 -2.18 -12.96
C GLU A 63 -30.63 -1.56 -14.18
N LEU A 64 -29.97 -0.65 -14.91
CA LEU A 64 -30.51 -0.12 -16.16
C LEU A 64 -30.15 -1.05 -17.32
N VAL A 65 -31.16 -1.58 -18.03
CA VAL A 65 -31.03 -2.57 -19.13
C VAL A 65 -31.23 -1.90 -20.50
N ASN A 66 -30.55 -2.39 -21.54
CA ASN A 66 -30.66 -1.95 -22.96
C ASN A 66 -30.23 -0.50 -23.21
N LEU A 67 -28.91 -0.29 -23.21
CA LEU A 67 -28.29 0.96 -23.65
C LEU A 67 -28.16 1.08 -25.18
N ASP A 68 -28.73 0.18 -25.98
CA ASP A 68 -28.51 0.08 -27.44
C ASP A 68 -28.91 1.34 -28.26
N GLY A 69 -29.69 2.27 -27.68
CA GLY A 69 -30.04 3.56 -28.30
C GLY A 69 -29.14 4.73 -27.92
N LEU A 70 -28.33 4.57 -26.87
CA LEU A 70 -27.21 5.45 -26.59
C LEU A 70 -26.00 4.80 -27.25
N ASN A 71 -25.29 5.52 -28.12
CA ASN A 71 -24.17 5.01 -28.93
C ASN A 71 -22.92 4.67 -28.09
N PHE A 72 -23.09 4.12 -26.88
CA PHE A 72 -22.02 3.62 -26.05
C PHE A 72 -21.68 2.21 -26.54
N ASN A 73 -20.55 2.08 -27.23
CA ASN A 73 -19.94 0.78 -27.53
C ASN A 73 -19.40 0.13 -26.24
N ILE A 74 -20.28 -0.22 -25.28
CA ILE A 74 -19.96 -0.92 -24.03
C ILE A 74 -19.87 -2.43 -24.30
N GLN A 75 -19.21 -2.82 -25.39
CA GLN A 75 -19.21 -4.22 -25.84
C GLN A 75 -18.26 -5.12 -25.05
N ARG A 76 -17.46 -4.60 -24.14
CA ARG A 76 -16.52 -5.36 -23.33
C ARG A 76 -16.37 -4.60 -22.02
N TYR A 77 -16.01 -5.27 -20.94
CA TYR A 77 -15.44 -4.67 -19.73
C TYR A 77 -16.35 -4.54 -18.47
N THR A 78 -16.37 -5.56 -17.56
CA THR A 78 -17.15 -5.59 -16.30
C THR A 78 -16.39 -6.13 -15.04
N PRO A 79 -16.08 -5.36 -13.98
CA PRO A 79 -15.36 -5.88 -12.79
C PRO A 79 -16.17 -6.80 -11.84
N ARG A 80 -15.54 -7.38 -10.80
CA ARG A 80 -16.23 -8.25 -9.82
C ARG A 80 -16.86 -7.48 -8.64
N PHE A 81 -16.33 -6.30 -8.31
CA PHE A 81 -16.95 -5.35 -7.36
C PHE A 81 -17.99 -4.45 -8.02
N LEU A 82 -17.92 -4.37 -9.36
CA LEU A 82 -18.94 -3.83 -10.25
C LEU A 82 -19.46 -5.01 -11.06
N HIS A 83 -20.24 -5.89 -10.44
CA HIS A 83 -21.00 -6.91 -11.15
C HIS A 83 -22.05 -6.21 -12.03
N ILE A 84 -21.61 -5.38 -12.98
CA ILE A 84 -22.33 -4.77 -14.09
C ILE A 84 -22.36 -5.87 -15.13
N PRO A 85 -23.40 -6.70 -15.26
CA PRO A 85 -23.57 -7.56 -16.41
C PRO A 85 -23.41 -6.76 -17.71
N LYS A 86 -22.98 -7.42 -18.80
CA LYS A 86 -22.92 -6.78 -20.13
C LYS A 86 -24.22 -6.00 -20.39
N ASN A 87 -24.11 -4.74 -20.81
CA ASN A 87 -25.22 -3.82 -21.07
C ASN A 87 -26.08 -3.42 -19.84
N LYS A 88 -25.56 -3.50 -18.60
CA LYS A 88 -26.31 -3.14 -17.39
C LYS A 88 -25.57 -2.19 -16.45
N MET A 89 -25.96 -0.92 -16.40
CA MET A 89 -25.40 0.04 -15.44
C MET A 89 -26.01 -0.19 -14.05
N ILE A 90 -25.18 -0.33 -13.02
CA ILE A 90 -25.60 -0.47 -11.61
C ILE A 90 -25.33 0.84 -10.90
N ILE A 91 -26.40 1.51 -10.47
CA ILE A 91 -26.32 2.73 -9.66
C ILE A 91 -26.73 2.38 -8.22
N PRO A 92 -25.92 2.72 -7.20
CA PRO A 92 -26.35 2.58 -5.82
C PRO A 92 -27.52 3.52 -5.53
N TRP A 93 -28.46 3.04 -4.71
CA TRP A 93 -29.65 3.80 -4.35
C TRP A 93 -29.94 3.70 -2.86
N GLY A 94 -29.86 4.82 -2.15
CA GLY A 94 -30.19 4.91 -0.73
C GLY A 94 -31.68 5.07 -0.48
N ILE A 95 -32.24 4.27 0.41
CA ILE A 95 -33.63 4.43 0.86
C ILE A 95 -33.73 4.40 2.39
N CYS A 96 -34.71 5.13 2.92
CA CYS A 96 -35.09 5.03 4.31
C CYS A 96 -36.37 4.22 4.47
N LEU A 97 -36.33 3.21 5.35
CA LEU A 97 -37.46 2.34 5.68
C LEU A 97 -37.69 2.35 7.20
N PRO A 98 -38.90 2.03 7.68
CA PRO A 98 -39.10 1.64 9.07
C PRO A 98 -38.28 0.38 9.41
N ASP A 99 -37.76 0.31 10.64
CA ASP A 99 -36.97 -0.82 11.15
C ASP A 99 -37.71 -2.16 11.14
N GLY A 100 -39.04 -2.14 11.29
CA GLY A 100 -39.88 -3.33 11.20
C GLY A 100 -40.10 -3.91 9.80
N CYS A 101 -39.73 -3.21 8.72
CA CYS A 101 -39.91 -3.69 7.35
C CYS A 101 -38.71 -4.52 6.87
N ALA A 102 -38.92 -5.65 6.19
CA ALA A 102 -37.83 -6.34 5.50
C ALA A 102 -37.42 -5.56 4.24
N ALA A 103 -36.14 -5.61 3.84
CA ALA A 103 -35.69 -4.94 2.63
C ALA A 103 -36.38 -5.52 1.36
N ASP A 104 -36.68 -6.81 1.37
CA ASP A 104 -37.32 -7.53 0.26
C ASP A 104 -38.78 -7.09 0.02
N ASP A 105 -39.49 -6.67 1.06
CA ASP A 105 -40.88 -6.21 0.95
C ASP A 105 -40.98 -4.98 0.03
N PHE A 106 -39.91 -4.18 -0.05
CA PHE A 106 -39.86 -2.98 -0.88
C PHE A 106 -39.54 -3.27 -2.36
N GLN A 107 -39.01 -4.47 -2.68
CA GLN A 107 -38.79 -4.88 -4.08
C GLN A 107 -40.12 -4.97 -4.85
N PHE A 108 -41.20 -5.38 -4.17
CA PHE A 108 -42.56 -5.42 -4.74
C PHE A 108 -43.11 -4.02 -5.04
N VAL A 109 -42.87 -3.06 -4.14
CA VAL A 109 -43.31 -1.66 -4.30
C VAL A 109 -42.60 -0.99 -5.47
N THR A 110 -41.35 -1.36 -5.72
CA THR A 110 -40.52 -0.79 -6.79
C THR A 110 -40.59 -1.53 -8.12
N LEU A 111 -41.57 -2.44 -8.29
CA LEU A 111 -41.76 -3.23 -9.51
C LEU A 111 -40.49 -4.02 -9.93
N PHE A 112 -39.68 -4.47 -8.97
CA PHE A 112 -38.42 -5.18 -9.18
C PHE A 112 -37.31 -4.38 -9.90
N LEU A 113 -37.48 -3.06 -10.09
CA LEU A 113 -36.43 -2.21 -10.68
C LEU A 113 -35.23 -2.03 -9.74
N PHE A 114 -35.48 -2.08 -8.43
CA PHE A 114 -34.45 -1.90 -7.41
C PHE A 114 -34.24 -3.19 -6.63
N LYS A 115 -32.97 -3.54 -6.42
CA LYS A 115 -32.56 -4.69 -5.62
C LYS A 115 -31.97 -4.20 -4.31
N TYR A 116 -32.59 -4.60 -3.21
CA TYR A 116 -32.11 -4.32 -1.86
C TYR A 116 -31.80 -5.64 -1.16
N TYR A 117 -30.79 -5.60 -0.29
CA TYR A 117 -30.40 -6.72 0.55
C TYR A 117 -30.27 -6.22 2.00
N ASP A 118 -30.74 -7.02 2.96
CA ASP A 118 -30.75 -6.61 4.38
C ASP A 118 -29.34 -6.49 4.99
N ASP A 119 -28.31 -7.11 4.40
CA ASP A 119 -26.90 -6.98 4.82
C ASP A 119 -26.35 -5.57 4.62
N MET A 120 -26.90 -4.84 3.66
CA MET A 120 -26.56 -3.45 3.33
C MET A 120 -27.50 -2.44 4.01
N CYS A 121 -28.31 -2.89 4.98
CA CYS A 121 -29.16 -2.04 5.80
C CYS A 121 -28.51 -1.70 7.16
N GLN A 122 -28.79 -0.49 7.65
CA GLN A 122 -28.19 0.09 8.84
C GLN A 122 -29.28 0.79 9.67
N THR A 123 -29.23 0.63 10.99
CA THR A 123 -30.09 1.31 11.96
C THR A 123 -29.23 2.11 12.94
N ALA A 124 -29.85 3.02 13.70
CA ALA A 124 -29.12 3.77 14.74
C ALA A 124 -28.41 2.83 15.74
N GLN A 125 -29.06 1.71 16.09
CA GLN A 125 -28.47 0.70 16.97
C GLN A 125 -27.33 -0.07 16.30
N SER A 126 -27.41 -0.36 14.99
CA SER A 126 -26.34 -1.07 14.27
C SER A 126 -25.08 -0.22 14.09
N GLN A 127 -25.20 1.11 14.15
CA GLN A 127 -24.06 2.03 14.17
C GLN A 127 -23.32 2.02 15.51
N ILE A 128 -24.00 1.67 16.61
CA ILE A 128 -23.37 1.53 17.92
C ILE A 128 -22.62 0.19 17.93
N SER A 129 -21.39 0.20 17.43
CA SER A 129 -20.56 -0.99 17.43
C SER A 129 -20.06 -1.29 18.84
N THR A 130 -20.37 -2.48 19.34
CA THR A 130 -19.92 -2.95 20.65
C THR A 130 -18.46 -3.39 20.57
N PHE A 131 -17.66 -3.06 21.58
CA PHE A 131 -16.29 -3.55 21.69
C PHE A 131 -16.27 -5.06 21.89
N ASP A 132 -15.47 -5.75 21.07
CA ASP A 132 -15.22 -7.17 21.23
C ASP A 132 -13.90 -7.40 21.99
N LEU A 133 -13.60 -8.67 22.30
CA LEU A 133 -12.37 -9.05 23.00
C LEU A 133 -11.11 -8.55 22.26
N GLY A 134 -11.13 -8.60 20.92
CA GLY A 134 -10.03 -8.12 20.08
C GLY A 134 -9.77 -6.63 20.28
N ASP A 135 -10.82 -5.82 20.35
CA ASP A 135 -10.70 -4.38 20.61
C ASP A 135 -10.09 -4.09 21.98
N TYR A 136 -10.54 -4.78 23.03
CA TYR A 136 -9.97 -4.61 24.38
C TYR A 136 -8.48 -4.98 24.41
N ILE A 137 -8.09 -6.08 23.77
CA ILE A 137 -6.68 -6.48 23.64
C ILE A 137 -5.88 -5.42 22.88
N ALA A 138 -6.42 -4.91 21.77
CA ALA A 138 -5.75 -3.88 20.98
C ALA A 138 -5.54 -2.59 21.78
N ILE A 139 -6.56 -2.13 22.51
CA ILE A 139 -6.48 -0.96 23.39
C ILE A 139 -5.45 -1.18 24.50
N ALA A 140 -5.41 -2.36 25.11
CA ALA A 140 -4.42 -2.70 26.13
C ALA A 140 -2.98 -2.66 25.59
N ILE A 141 -2.73 -3.22 24.41
CA ILE A 141 -1.41 -3.21 23.77
C ILE A 141 -0.98 -1.79 23.40
N LEU A 142 -1.87 -1.02 22.75
CA LEU A 142 -1.56 0.34 22.30
C LEU A 142 -1.36 1.28 23.51
N SER A 143 -2.16 1.14 24.56
CA SER A 143 -2.00 1.92 25.80
C SER A 143 -0.72 1.55 26.55
N ALA A 144 -0.31 0.28 26.59
CA ALA A 144 0.96 -0.13 27.17
C ALA A 144 2.16 0.49 26.43
N ILE A 145 2.13 0.51 25.09
CA ILE A 145 3.18 1.16 24.27
C ILE A 145 3.16 2.68 24.49
N GLY A 146 1.98 3.30 24.54
CA GLY A 146 1.82 4.71 24.87
C GLY A 146 2.41 5.05 26.25
N PHE A 147 2.15 4.22 27.25
CA PHE A 147 2.72 4.37 28.59
C PHE A 147 4.25 4.28 28.57
N LEU A 148 4.84 3.33 27.83
CA LEU A 148 6.29 3.22 27.66
C LEU A 148 6.90 4.48 27.03
N VAL A 149 6.24 5.06 26.02
CA VAL A 149 6.67 6.32 25.39
C VAL A 149 6.64 7.48 26.39
N VAL A 150 5.57 7.59 27.17
CA VAL A 150 5.43 8.65 28.19
C VAL A 150 6.52 8.51 29.27
N VAL A 151 6.70 7.32 29.83
CA VAL A 151 7.71 7.04 30.86
C VAL A 151 9.12 7.31 30.33
N SER A 152 9.44 6.83 29.12
CA SER A 152 10.74 7.05 28.48
C SER A 152 11.02 8.53 28.22
N THR A 153 10.01 9.27 27.79
CA THR A 153 10.12 10.72 27.54
C THR A 153 10.30 11.51 28.84
N ALA A 154 9.55 11.15 29.88
CA ALA A 154 9.72 11.73 31.22
C ALA A 154 11.13 11.45 31.76
N PHE A 155 11.60 10.20 31.66
CA PHE A 155 12.94 9.79 32.08
C PHE A 155 14.04 10.59 31.36
N GLU A 156 13.95 10.78 30.03
CA GLU A 156 14.91 11.64 29.31
C GLU A 156 14.87 13.07 29.86
N ARG A 157 13.68 13.64 30.08
CA ARG A 157 13.54 15.02 30.57
C ARG A 157 14.17 15.21 31.95
N PHE A 158 14.01 14.25 32.86
CA PHE A 158 14.62 14.25 34.18
C PHE A 158 16.15 14.05 34.11
N THR A 159 16.61 13.07 33.35
CA THR A 159 18.05 12.76 33.19
C THR A 159 18.80 13.93 32.56
N ARG A 160 18.19 14.60 31.58
CA ARG A 160 18.78 15.78 30.93
C ARG A 160 18.90 17.00 31.86
N SER A 161 18.14 17.04 32.95
CA SER A 161 18.28 18.05 33.99
C SER A 161 19.45 17.77 34.94
N LYS A 162 20.03 16.56 34.91
CA LYS A 162 21.18 16.14 35.73
C LYS A 162 22.38 15.78 34.84
N PRO A 163 23.32 16.70 34.59
CA PRO A 163 24.43 16.49 33.64
C PRO A 163 25.39 15.35 34.02
N GLU A 164 25.37 14.87 35.26
CA GLU A 164 26.25 13.79 35.76
C GLU A 164 25.73 12.35 35.49
N SER A 165 24.46 12.19 35.10
CA SER A 165 23.88 10.85 34.90
C SER A 165 24.12 10.31 33.49
N THR A 166 24.65 9.09 33.37
CA THR A 166 24.80 8.41 32.07
C THR A 166 23.41 8.01 31.54
N PRO A 167 22.97 8.54 30.40
CA PRO A 167 21.68 8.16 29.84
C PRO A 167 21.69 6.68 29.46
N SER A 168 20.78 5.89 30.03
CA SER A 168 20.57 4.50 29.60
C SER A 168 19.98 4.50 28.18
N ASP A 169 20.77 4.06 27.20
CA ASP A 169 20.36 3.97 25.78
C ASP A 169 19.07 3.16 25.58
N ILE A 170 18.82 2.14 26.40
CA ILE A 170 17.61 1.30 26.34
C ILE A 170 16.40 2.07 26.85
N LEU A 171 16.50 2.72 28.02
CA LEU A 171 15.38 3.47 28.61
C LEU A 171 15.00 4.68 27.76
N ASN A 172 15.95 5.25 27.00
CA ASN A 172 15.72 6.37 26.07
C ASN A 172 15.32 5.93 24.65
N SER A 173 15.16 4.63 24.40
CA SER A 173 14.80 4.12 23.07
C SER A 173 13.37 4.53 22.68
N PHE A 174 12.44 4.57 23.63
CA PHE A 174 11.04 4.95 23.41
C PHE A 174 10.76 6.45 23.56
N SER A 175 11.79 7.27 23.78
CA SER A 175 11.58 8.69 24.05
C SER A 175 11.16 9.45 22.79
N LEU A 176 10.03 10.14 22.89
CA LEU A 176 9.47 10.94 21.81
C LEU A 176 10.40 12.09 21.44
N ILE A 177 11.02 12.77 22.40
CA ILE A 177 11.90 13.92 22.15
C ILE A 177 13.13 13.50 21.35
N ASN A 178 13.83 12.45 21.78
CA ASN A 178 15.01 11.92 21.10
C ASN A 178 14.69 11.43 19.69
N ASN A 179 13.59 10.67 19.54
CA ASN A 179 13.19 10.10 18.25
C ASN A 179 12.74 11.20 17.28
N SER A 180 11.91 12.14 17.71
CA SER A 180 11.50 13.28 16.87
C SER A 180 12.69 14.13 16.43
N ARG A 181 13.65 14.43 17.34
CA ARG A 181 14.87 15.17 16.98
C ARG A 181 15.71 14.41 15.96
N LYS A 182 15.91 13.10 16.14
CA LYS A 182 16.66 12.27 15.19
C LYS A 182 16.00 12.20 13.82
N ILE A 183 14.68 12.33 13.73
CA ILE A 183 13.96 12.35 12.46
C ILE A 183 14.14 13.73 11.78
N THR A 184 14.06 14.82 12.53
CA THR A 184 14.13 16.19 11.98
C THR A 184 15.55 16.71 11.71
N THR A 185 16.60 16.07 12.25
CA THR A 185 17.98 16.48 12.01
C THR A 185 18.43 16.22 10.57
N VAL A 186 18.75 17.27 9.83
CA VAL A 186 19.29 17.16 8.47
C VAL A 186 20.79 16.90 8.52
N ASP A 187 21.25 15.87 7.80
CA ASP A 187 22.67 15.59 7.63
C ASP A 187 23.04 15.81 6.15
N ARG A 188 23.73 16.91 5.87
CA ARG A 188 24.15 17.28 4.50
C ARG A 188 25.36 16.48 4.01
N ASN A 189 26.14 15.89 4.92
CA ASN A 189 27.39 15.22 4.60
C ASN A 189 27.22 13.70 4.43
N LYS A 190 26.00 13.19 4.65
CA LYS A 190 25.70 11.76 4.53
C LYS A 190 25.82 11.29 3.08
N GLU A 191 26.42 10.12 2.88
CA GLU A 191 26.45 9.48 1.56
C GLU A 191 25.01 9.15 1.08
N LEU A 192 24.81 9.14 -0.25
CA LEU A 192 23.56 8.74 -0.91
C LEU A 192 22.33 9.64 -0.62
N THR A 193 22.51 10.95 -0.37
CA THR A 193 21.40 11.88 -0.11
C THR A 193 20.32 11.88 -1.19
N HIS A 194 20.71 11.71 -2.46
CA HIS A 194 19.81 11.71 -3.61
C HIS A 194 18.75 10.59 -3.56
N LEU A 195 19.04 9.47 -2.89
CA LEU A 195 18.07 8.38 -2.71
C LEU A 195 16.88 8.80 -1.86
N HIS A 196 17.04 9.76 -0.94
CA HIS A 196 15.93 10.31 -0.18
C HIS A 196 14.94 11.03 -1.09
N GLY A 197 15.43 11.88 -2.00
CA GLY A 197 14.56 12.55 -2.97
C GLY A 197 13.87 11.59 -3.92
N MET A 198 14.58 10.57 -4.41
CA MET A 198 13.97 9.56 -5.28
C MET A 198 12.82 8.84 -4.57
N ARG A 199 13.00 8.42 -3.32
CA ARG A 199 11.93 7.79 -2.52
C ARG A 199 10.73 8.70 -2.30
N VAL A 200 10.97 9.98 -2.00
CA VAL A 200 9.90 10.94 -1.74
C VAL A 200 9.10 11.22 -3.00
N ILE A 201 9.77 11.50 -4.12
CA ILE A 201 9.10 11.70 -5.40
C ILE A 201 8.29 10.45 -5.77
N SER A 202 8.89 9.27 -5.64
CA SER A 202 8.20 8.00 -5.90
C SER A 202 6.96 7.81 -5.02
N LEU A 203 7.06 8.16 -3.73
CA LEU A 203 5.93 8.11 -2.79
C LEU A 203 4.82 9.10 -3.17
N LEU A 204 5.15 10.31 -3.61
CA LEU A 204 4.16 11.30 -4.04
C LEU A 204 3.38 10.82 -5.27
N PHE A 205 4.08 10.31 -6.29
CA PHE A 205 3.43 9.73 -7.47
C PHE A 205 2.56 8.53 -7.12
N LEU A 206 2.99 7.70 -6.18
CA LEU A 206 2.21 6.57 -5.71
C LEU A 206 0.91 7.01 -5.02
N ILE A 207 0.97 7.96 -4.09
CA ILE A 207 -0.22 8.50 -3.39
C ILE A 207 -1.17 9.11 -4.41
N TYR A 208 -0.66 9.89 -5.36
CA TYR A 208 -1.46 10.48 -6.43
C TYR A 208 -2.15 9.42 -7.30
N GLY A 209 -1.44 8.35 -7.68
CA GLY A 209 -2.01 7.22 -8.42
C GLY A 209 -3.08 6.46 -7.62
N PHE A 210 -2.87 6.20 -6.34
CA PHE A 210 -3.85 5.54 -5.48
C PHE A 210 -5.16 6.32 -5.34
N ARG A 211 -5.10 7.66 -5.32
CA ARG A 211 -6.34 8.46 -5.29
C ARG A 211 -7.19 8.22 -6.54
N TYR A 212 -6.60 8.13 -7.73
CA TYR A 212 -7.34 7.75 -8.95
C TYR A 212 -7.96 6.35 -8.84
N TYR A 213 -7.24 5.37 -8.27
CA TYR A 213 -7.77 4.02 -8.07
C TYR A 213 -8.98 3.98 -7.14
N ILE A 214 -8.96 4.77 -6.07
CA ILE A 214 -10.03 4.76 -5.06
C ILE A 214 -11.31 5.43 -5.57
N HIS A 215 -11.23 6.30 -6.59
CA HIS A 215 -12.43 6.81 -7.25
C HIS A 215 -13.26 5.72 -7.94
N ILE A 216 -12.67 4.60 -8.35
CA ILE A 216 -13.40 3.42 -8.87
C ILE A 216 -14.34 2.84 -7.79
N LEU A 217 -13.98 2.99 -6.51
CA LEU A 217 -14.76 2.49 -5.37
C LEU A 217 -15.67 3.59 -4.76
N SER A 218 -15.67 4.79 -5.33
CA SER A 218 -16.44 5.92 -4.81
C SER A 218 -17.84 5.96 -5.43
N PRO A 219 -18.86 6.43 -4.68
CA PRO A 219 -20.18 6.72 -5.24
C PRO A 219 -20.08 7.99 -6.09
N LEU A 220 -20.01 7.86 -7.42
CA LEU A 220 -19.74 8.98 -8.32
C LEU A 220 -21.00 9.57 -8.95
N ASP A 221 -21.08 10.91 -9.00
CA ASP A 221 -22.15 11.66 -9.69
C ASP A 221 -22.00 11.67 -11.23
N ASN A 222 -20.85 11.26 -11.73
CA ASN A 222 -20.51 11.24 -13.16
C ASN A 222 -19.69 9.98 -13.49
N TRP A 223 -20.25 8.82 -13.19
CA TRP A 223 -19.57 7.55 -13.42
C TRP A 223 -19.16 7.34 -14.90
N LEU A 224 -19.94 7.87 -15.85
CA LEU A 224 -19.59 7.77 -17.27
C LEU A 224 -18.31 8.52 -17.62
N ASP A 225 -18.04 9.67 -17.01
CA ASP A 225 -16.79 10.41 -17.25
C ASP A 225 -15.58 9.61 -16.77
N LEU A 226 -15.71 8.95 -15.61
CA LEU A 226 -14.69 8.01 -15.14
C LEU A 226 -14.55 6.85 -16.12
N TYR A 227 -15.65 6.27 -16.60
CA TYR A 227 -15.64 5.15 -17.54
C TYR A 227 -14.98 5.53 -18.87
N GLU A 228 -15.34 6.67 -19.45
CA GLU A 228 -14.72 7.20 -20.66
C GLU A 228 -13.23 7.45 -20.41
N TRP A 229 -12.87 8.05 -19.28
CA TRP A 229 -11.47 8.28 -18.94
C TRP A 229 -10.67 6.98 -18.76
N ILE A 230 -11.28 5.94 -18.20
CA ILE A 230 -10.70 4.60 -18.06
C ILE A 230 -10.52 3.91 -19.42
N THR A 231 -11.50 4.06 -20.31
CA THR A 231 -11.53 3.36 -21.61
C THR A 231 -10.82 4.12 -22.71
N TYR A 232 -10.52 5.40 -22.52
CA TYR A 232 -9.83 6.22 -23.49
C TYR A 232 -8.32 5.91 -23.56
N ASP A 233 -7.86 5.60 -24.76
CA ASP A 233 -6.50 5.11 -25.04
C ASP A 233 -5.36 6.02 -24.57
N LYS A 234 -5.60 7.33 -24.38
CA LYS A 234 -4.55 8.33 -24.13
C LYS A 234 -4.46 8.83 -22.68
N THR A 235 -5.37 8.41 -21.80
CA THR A 235 -5.54 8.97 -20.44
C THR A 235 -4.86 8.15 -19.34
N SER A 236 -4.34 6.95 -19.67
CA SER A 236 -3.80 5.98 -18.70
C SER A 236 -2.40 6.29 -18.13
N VAL A 237 -1.80 7.43 -18.45
CA VAL A 237 -0.48 7.83 -17.90
C VAL A 237 -0.48 7.86 -16.37
N TYR A 238 -1.60 8.24 -15.76
CA TYR A 238 -1.74 8.32 -14.29
C TYR A 238 -1.79 6.95 -13.61
N PHE A 239 -2.28 5.92 -14.30
CA PHE A 239 -2.41 4.56 -13.78
C PHE A 239 -1.13 3.72 -13.91
N GLU A 240 -0.27 4.02 -14.88
CA GLU A 240 1.10 3.49 -14.91
C GLU A 240 1.99 4.02 -13.77
N GLY A 241 1.46 4.92 -12.92
CA GLY A 241 2.09 5.34 -11.67
C GLY A 241 2.48 4.18 -10.73
N ILE A 242 1.93 2.97 -10.91
CA ILE A 242 2.41 1.76 -10.21
C ILE A 242 3.82 1.34 -10.64
N LEU A 243 4.30 1.68 -11.84
CA LEU A 243 5.70 1.46 -12.24
C LEU A 243 6.67 2.19 -11.31
N VAL A 244 6.21 3.26 -10.67
CA VAL A 244 7.00 3.98 -9.68
C VAL A 244 7.37 3.08 -8.49
N VAL A 245 6.56 2.05 -8.19
CA VAL A 245 6.89 1.03 -7.17
C VAL A 245 8.18 0.29 -7.53
N ASP A 246 8.45 0.07 -8.82
CA ASP A 246 9.68 -0.58 -9.28
C ASP A 246 10.94 0.25 -8.97
N THR A 247 10.80 1.56 -8.76
CA THR A 247 11.89 2.41 -8.21
C THR A 247 12.31 1.95 -6.81
N PHE A 248 11.37 1.55 -5.94
CA PHE A 248 11.71 1.03 -4.62
C PHE A 248 12.45 -0.31 -4.72
N PHE A 249 12.06 -1.20 -5.64
CA PHE A 249 12.78 -2.44 -5.89
C PHE A 249 14.22 -2.20 -6.39
N VAL A 250 14.43 -1.25 -7.30
CA VAL A 250 15.79 -0.85 -7.76
C VAL A 250 16.61 -0.32 -6.59
N ILE A 251 16.06 0.60 -5.78
CA ILE A 251 16.76 1.16 -4.61
C ILE A 251 17.06 0.06 -3.57
N SER A 252 16.14 -0.87 -3.36
CA SER A 252 16.28 -2.01 -2.45
C SER A 252 17.44 -2.91 -2.88
N GLY A 253 17.47 -3.35 -4.13
CA GLY A 253 18.57 -4.16 -4.68
C GLY A 253 19.92 -3.43 -4.63
N PHE A 254 19.92 -2.15 -5.01
CA PHE A 254 21.11 -1.29 -4.93
C PHE A 254 21.68 -1.22 -3.52
N LEU A 255 20.86 -0.91 -2.52
CA LEU A 255 21.31 -0.77 -1.14
C LEU A 255 21.76 -2.11 -0.55
N VAL A 256 21.11 -3.22 -0.89
CA VAL A 256 21.50 -4.55 -0.42
C VAL A 256 22.90 -4.91 -0.93
N ALA A 257 23.16 -4.77 -2.23
CA ALA A 257 24.48 -5.04 -2.81
C ALA A 257 25.55 -4.04 -2.32
N HIS A 258 25.25 -2.74 -2.34
CA HIS A 258 26.19 -1.70 -1.94
C HIS A 258 26.62 -1.82 -0.47
N ASN A 259 25.67 -1.99 0.45
CA ASN A 259 25.98 -2.10 1.88
C ASN A 259 26.76 -3.38 2.18
N TYR A 260 26.40 -4.50 1.54
CA TYR A 260 27.13 -5.76 1.70
C TYR A 260 28.59 -5.63 1.26
N LEU A 261 28.85 -5.10 0.05
CA LEU A 261 30.21 -4.92 -0.47
C LEU A 261 31.00 -3.91 0.37
N LYS A 262 30.36 -2.85 0.88
CA LYS A 262 30.97 -1.88 1.79
C LYS A 262 31.38 -2.52 3.13
N GLN A 263 30.53 -3.37 3.70
CA GLN A 263 30.84 -4.10 4.94
C GLN A 263 31.99 -5.10 4.75
N MET A 264 31.98 -5.85 3.65
CA MET A 264 33.05 -6.80 3.30
C MET A 264 34.39 -6.09 3.12
N ARG A 265 34.41 -4.93 2.44
CA ARG A 265 35.60 -4.09 2.32
C ARG A 265 36.16 -3.62 3.66
N ASN A 266 35.28 -3.38 4.64
CA ASN A 266 35.66 -3.00 6.00
C ASN A 266 36.04 -4.20 6.88
N GLY A 267 36.13 -5.41 6.33
CA GLY A 267 36.53 -6.63 7.06
C GLY A 267 35.45 -7.20 7.98
N VAL A 268 34.20 -6.74 7.87
CA VAL A 268 33.09 -7.22 8.70
C VAL A 268 32.61 -8.58 8.18
N LYS A 269 32.52 -9.58 9.07
CA LYS A 269 31.98 -10.90 8.71
C LYS A 269 30.48 -10.81 8.50
N PHE A 270 30.00 -11.31 7.35
CA PHE A 270 28.58 -11.36 7.06
C PHE A 270 27.86 -12.44 7.89
N ASN A 271 26.85 -12.03 8.66
CA ASN A 271 25.98 -12.92 9.42
C ASN A 271 24.55 -12.82 8.88
N VAL A 272 24.11 -13.89 8.20
CA VAL A 272 22.80 -13.98 7.55
C VAL A 272 21.65 -13.83 8.56
N ILE A 273 21.79 -14.41 9.76
CA ILE A 273 20.75 -14.34 10.80
C ILE A 273 20.56 -12.91 11.27
N PHE A 274 21.66 -12.21 11.58
CA PHE A 274 21.61 -10.82 12.00
C PHE A 274 21.10 -9.91 10.87
N PHE A 275 21.45 -10.22 9.63
CA PHE A 275 20.96 -9.51 8.45
C PHE A 275 19.44 -9.56 8.32
N TYR A 276 18.80 -10.72 8.55
CA TYR A 276 17.34 -10.83 8.56
C TYR A 276 16.69 -10.19 9.78
N LEU A 277 17.19 -10.48 10.98
CA LEU A 277 16.64 -9.93 12.22
C LEU A 277 16.67 -8.40 12.21
N ALA A 278 17.73 -7.79 11.68
CA ALA A 278 17.83 -6.35 11.58
C ALA A 278 16.74 -5.71 10.71
N ARG A 279 16.27 -6.41 9.67
CA ARG A 279 15.20 -5.91 8.82
C ARG A 279 13.82 -6.15 9.46
N ILE A 280 13.59 -7.33 10.04
CA ILE A 280 12.33 -7.69 10.71
C ILE A 280 12.05 -6.74 11.88
N VAL A 281 13.01 -6.54 12.77
CA VAL A 281 12.87 -5.66 13.95
C VAL A 281 12.59 -4.22 13.53
N ARG A 282 13.03 -3.80 12.35
CA ARG A 282 12.76 -2.46 11.83
C ARG A 282 11.35 -2.31 11.25
N LEU A 283 10.90 -3.25 10.43
CA LEU A 283 9.67 -3.10 9.64
C LEU A 283 8.43 -3.59 10.38
N THR A 284 8.52 -4.78 10.97
CA THR A 284 7.36 -5.49 11.53
C THR A 284 6.61 -4.74 12.64
N PRO A 285 7.25 -3.97 13.55
CA PRO A 285 6.51 -3.31 14.64
C PRO A 285 5.46 -2.30 14.17
N ALA A 286 5.79 -1.46 13.18
CA ALA A 286 4.82 -0.51 12.64
C ALA A 286 3.74 -1.21 11.79
N LEU A 287 4.13 -2.25 11.03
CA LEU A 287 3.16 -3.07 10.29
C LEU A 287 2.17 -3.75 11.24
N PHE A 288 2.67 -4.31 12.35
CA PHE A 288 1.86 -4.94 13.39
C PHE A 288 0.83 -3.98 13.98
N ALA A 289 1.25 -2.75 14.32
CA ALA A 289 0.33 -1.74 14.84
C ALA A 289 -0.80 -1.42 13.85
N VAL A 290 -0.46 -1.26 12.56
CA VAL A 290 -1.46 -0.98 11.51
C VAL A 290 -2.41 -2.17 11.32
N VAL A 291 -1.89 -3.39 11.24
CA VAL A 291 -2.70 -4.62 11.14
C VAL A 291 -3.64 -4.77 12.34
N LEU A 292 -3.13 -4.54 13.56
CA LEU A 292 -3.91 -4.59 14.79
C LEU A 292 -5.07 -3.58 14.74
N ILE A 293 -4.81 -2.33 14.35
CA ILE A 293 -5.83 -1.29 14.19
C ILE A 293 -6.87 -1.71 13.14
N HIS A 294 -6.47 -2.27 12.00
CA HIS A 294 -7.39 -2.66 10.94
C HIS A 294 -8.28 -3.85 11.32
N ALA A 295 -7.72 -4.84 12.01
CA ALA A 295 -8.48 -6.02 12.45
C ALA A 295 -9.51 -5.69 13.57
N THR A 296 -9.28 -4.61 14.33
CA THR A 296 -10.06 -4.31 15.54
C THR A 296 -10.68 -2.92 15.47
N LEU A 297 -9.91 -1.88 15.78
CA LEU A 297 -10.39 -0.52 16.02
C LEU A 297 -10.96 0.18 14.78
N LEU A 298 -10.55 -0.18 13.57
CA LEU A 298 -10.95 0.49 12.34
C LEU A 298 -12.47 0.54 12.16
N ARG A 299 -13.19 -0.51 12.60
CA ARG A 299 -14.66 -0.56 12.50
C ARG A 299 -15.37 0.56 13.26
N HIS A 300 -14.71 1.14 14.27
CA HIS A 300 -15.24 2.17 15.17
C HIS A 300 -14.88 3.61 14.76
N ILE A 301 -14.03 3.79 13.74
CA ILE A 301 -13.48 5.11 13.37
C ILE A 301 -14.48 5.94 12.54
N GLY A 302 -15.53 5.31 12.00
CA GLY A 302 -16.42 5.93 11.02
C GLY A 302 -17.84 5.42 11.01
N SER A 303 -18.65 6.14 10.24
CA SER A 303 -20.02 5.78 9.88
C SER A 303 -20.35 6.36 8.51
N GLY A 304 -21.31 5.76 7.81
CA GLY A 304 -21.80 6.25 6.53
C GLY A 304 -22.55 5.19 5.71
N PRO A 305 -23.21 5.61 4.61
CA PRO A 305 -23.97 4.74 3.70
C PRO A 305 -23.25 3.47 3.26
N ILE A 306 -21.95 3.61 2.92
CA ILE A 306 -21.11 2.56 2.35
C ILE A 306 -20.02 2.08 3.31
N TRP A 307 -20.05 2.55 4.57
CA TRP A 307 -19.10 2.15 5.61
C TRP A 307 -19.10 0.65 5.92
N PRO A 308 -20.23 -0.08 5.86
CA PRO A 308 -20.22 -1.55 6.02
C PRO A 308 -19.22 -2.27 5.12
N ASN A 309 -18.91 -1.72 3.93
CA ASN A 309 -17.90 -2.30 3.04
C ASN A 309 -16.48 -2.30 3.62
N ILE A 310 -16.13 -1.35 4.51
CA ILE A 310 -14.84 -1.41 5.25
C ILE A 310 -14.81 -2.61 6.18
N ARG A 311 -15.93 -2.87 6.86
CA ARG A 311 -16.05 -3.95 7.82
C ARG A 311 -16.06 -5.30 7.12
N ASP A 312 -16.97 -5.46 6.17
CA ASP A 312 -17.37 -6.76 5.66
C ASP A 312 -16.59 -7.21 4.42
N THR A 313 -16.15 -6.25 3.59
CA THR A 313 -15.66 -6.57 2.23
C THR A 313 -14.16 -6.29 2.07
N PHE A 314 -13.67 -5.14 2.54
CA PHE A 314 -12.35 -4.65 2.12
C PHE A 314 -11.26 -4.76 3.17
N MET A 315 -11.53 -4.49 4.45
CA MET A 315 -10.46 -4.29 5.44
C MET A 315 -10.61 -5.14 6.70
N VAL A 316 -11.66 -4.93 7.51
CA VAL A 316 -11.69 -5.47 8.88
C VAL A 316 -11.73 -7.00 8.86
N ASN A 317 -12.69 -7.61 8.16
CA ASN A 317 -12.82 -9.06 8.09
C ASN A 317 -11.61 -9.72 7.39
N ASN A 318 -11.15 -9.14 6.27
CA ASN A 318 -9.93 -9.61 5.59
C ASN A 318 -8.71 -9.60 6.54
N CYS A 319 -8.62 -8.59 7.42
CA CYS A 319 -7.58 -8.53 8.44
C CYS A 319 -7.78 -9.53 9.57
N ARG A 320 -9.00 -9.75 10.05
CA ARG A 320 -9.27 -10.75 11.09
C ARG A 320 -8.90 -12.17 10.64
N GLU A 321 -9.16 -12.49 9.38
CA GLU A 321 -8.85 -13.80 8.81
C GLU A 321 -7.37 -13.95 8.39
N ASN A 322 -6.79 -12.89 7.80
CA ASN A 322 -5.51 -12.96 7.10
C ASN A 322 -4.42 -12.02 7.64
N TRP A 323 -4.49 -11.59 8.91
CA TRP A 323 -3.45 -10.77 9.53
C TRP A 323 -2.08 -11.48 9.54
N TRP A 324 -2.06 -12.78 9.80
CA TRP A 324 -0.84 -13.58 9.97
C TRP A 324 -0.02 -13.65 8.68
N SER A 325 -0.68 -13.77 7.52
CA SER A 325 -0.01 -13.86 6.22
C SER A 325 0.68 -12.54 5.86
N THR A 326 0.09 -11.42 6.30
CA THR A 326 0.65 -10.07 6.12
C THR A 326 1.88 -9.86 7.01
N LEU A 327 1.83 -10.29 8.28
CA LEU A 327 2.98 -10.18 9.20
C LEU A 327 4.14 -11.11 8.84
N LEU A 328 3.85 -12.25 8.22
CA LEU A 328 4.84 -13.17 7.69
C LEU A 328 5.35 -12.78 6.29
N TYR A 329 4.81 -11.73 5.67
CA TYR A 329 5.18 -11.28 4.33
C TYR A 329 4.93 -12.32 3.23
N VAL A 330 3.89 -13.15 3.38
CA VAL A 330 3.50 -14.22 2.43
C VAL A 330 2.13 -14.02 1.79
N GLN A 331 1.52 -12.84 2.00
CA GLN A 331 0.19 -12.48 1.48
C GLN A 331 0.10 -12.47 -0.06
N THR A 332 1.24 -12.46 -0.77
CA THR A 332 1.29 -12.55 -2.23
C THR A 332 1.02 -13.97 -2.75
N TYR A 333 1.19 -14.99 -1.91
CA TYR A 333 1.01 -16.40 -2.28
C TYR A 333 -0.20 -17.03 -1.58
N VAL A 334 -0.55 -16.55 -0.39
CA VAL A 334 -1.64 -17.07 0.41
C VAL A 334 -2.79 -16.07 0.41
N ASN A 335 -3.99 -16.52 0.00
CA ASN A 335 -5.23 -15.74 0.03
C ASN A 335 -5.08 -14.35 -0.62
N SER A 336 -4.41 -14.29 -1.77
CA SER A 336 -4.09 -13.05 -2.47
C SER A 336 -5.31 -12.21 -2.86
N ASN A 337 -6.49 -12.84 -2.94
CA ASN A 337 -7.75 -12.15 -3.21
C ASN A 337 -8.33 -11.43 -1.96
N ASN A 338 -8.05 -11.92 -0.75
CA ASN A 338 -8.61 -11.44 0.52
C ASN A 338 -7.50 -11.02 1.50
N THR A 339 -6.53 -10.24 1.01
CA THR A 339 -5.40 -9.80 1.84
C THR A 339 -5.82 -8.73 2.85
N CYS A 340 -5.26 -8.78 4.07
CA CYS A 340 -5.54 -7.80 5.13
C CYS A 340 -5.22 -6.36 4.69
N LEU A 341 -3.99 -6.12 4.24
CA LEU A 341 -3.54 -4.80 3.77
C LEU A 341 -3.10 -4.90 2.32
N LEU A 342 -4.05 -4.73 1.39
CA LEU A 342 -3.81 -4.91 -0.05
C LEU A 342 -2.58 -4.17 -0.56
N HIS A 343 -2.42 -2.88 -0.21
CA HIS A 343 -1.30 -2.05 -0.65
C HIS A 343 0.08 -2.57 -0.19
N THR A 344 0.14 -3.36 0.88
CA THR A 344 1.41 -3.89 1.42
C THR A 344 1.98 -5.08 0.63
N TRP A 345 1.33 -5.51 -0.47
CA TRP A 345 1.82 -6.61 -1.31
C TRP A 345 3.30 -6.44 -1.72
N HIS A 346 3.70 -5.22 -2.12
CA HIS A 346 5.06 -4.91 -2.56
C HIS A 346 6.09 -5.05 -1.43
N LEU A 347 5.69 -4.78 -0.18
CA LEU A 347 6.51 -4.99 1.02
C LEU A 347 6.77 -6.48 1.23
N GLY A 348 5.75 -7.31 0.98
CA GLY A 348 5.89 -8.77 0.94
C GLY A 348 6.94 -9.21 -0.07
N VAL A 349 6.82 -8.75 -1.32
CA VAL A 349 7.79 -9.04 -2.39
C VAL A 349 9.21 -8.57 -2.03
N GLU A 350 9.36 -7.36 -1.47
CA GLU A 350 10.67 -6.87 -1.04
C GLU A 350 11.33 -7.75 0.02
N MET A 351 10.52 -8.24 0.98
CA MET A 351 11.01 -9.12 2.04
C MET A 351 11.43 -10.48 1.49
N GLN A 352 10.69 -11.03 0.53
CA GLN A 352 11.03 -12.28 -0.14
C GLN A 352 12.30 -12.17 -0.97
N LEU A 353 12.47 -11.08 -1.74
CA LEU A 353 13.70 -10.81 -2.48
C LEU A 353 14.90 -10.57 -1.55
N PHE A 354 14.67 -9.91 -0.42
CA PHE A 354 15.70 -9.75 0.61
C PHE A 354 16.09 -11.07 1.27
N ALA A 355 15.13 -11.94 1.55
CA ALA A 355 15.36 -13.29 2.05
C ALA A 355 16.12 -14.15 1.03
N ALA A 356 15.88 -13.98 -0.27
CA ALA A 356 16.64 -14.66 -1.31
C ALA A 356 18.05 -14.07 -1.53
N SER A 357 18.30 -12.83 -1.09
CA SER A 357 19.51 -12.08 -1.45
C SER A 357 20.85 -12.75 -1.09
N PRO A 358 21.01 -13.53 0.02
CA PRO A 358 22.30 -14.17 0.30
C PRO A 358 22.77 -15.17 -0.76
N ILE A 359 21.85 -15.76 -1.53
CA ILE A 359 22.17 -16.64 -2.67
C ILE A 359 23.04 -15.90 -3.69
N VAL A 360 22.78 -14.59 -3.87
CA VAL A 360 23.55 -13.73 -4.77
C VAL A 360 24.74 -13.11 -4.04
N LEU A 361 24.57 -12.62 -2.81
CA LEU A 361 25.59 -11.84 -2.10
C LEU A 361 26.81 -12.66 -1.68
N LEU A 362 26.62 -13.89 -1.19
CA LEU A 362 27.72 -14.74 -0.74
C LEU A 362 28.75 -15.03 -1.86
N PRO A 363 28.34 -15.47 -3.06
CA PRO A 363 29.26 -15.60 -4.18
C PRO A 363 29.76 -14.24 -4.71
N LEU A 364 29.06 -13.12 -4.46
CA LEU A 364 29.40 -11.82 -5.06
C LEU A 364 30.77 -11.31 -4.58
N ALA A 365 31.12 -11.63 -3.33
CA ALA A 365 32.39 -11.23 -2.72
C ALA A 365 33.57 -12.15 -3.11
N THR A 366 33.31 -13.40 -3.49
CA THR A 366 34.36 -14.43 -3.68
C THR A 366 34.49 -14.89 -5.13
N LYS A 367 33.37 -15.08 -5.82
CA LYS A 367 33.24 -15.53 -7.21
C LYS A 367 32.16 -14.72 -7.92
N PRO A 368 32.43 -13.44 -8.25
CA PRO A 368 31.40 -12.53 -8.79
C PRO A 368 30.74 -13.07 -10.07
N MET A 369 31.47 -13.82 -10.90
CA MET A 369 30.91 -14.47 -12.10
C MET A 369 29.76 -15.44 -11.78
N MET A 370 29.82 -16.16 -10.66
CA MET A 370 28.74 -17.06 -10.24
C MET A 370 27.48 -16.27 -9.86
N SER A 371 27.64 -15.15 -9.14
CA SER A 371 26.52 -14.25 -8.84
C SER A 371 25.92 -13.66 -10.10
N PHE A 372 26.74 -13.24 -11.06
CA PHE A 372 26.25 -12.73 -12.34
C PHE A 372 25.49 -13.78 -13.15
N LEU A 373 25.96 -15.03 -13.15
CA LEU A 373 25.24 -16.13 -13.78
C LEU A 373 23.87 -16.35 -13.13
N ILE A 374 23.80 -16.40 -11.79
CA ILE A 374 22.54 -16.54 -11.05
C ILE A 374 21.58 -15.39 -11.36
N LEU A 375 22.09 -14.14 -11.32
CA LEU A 375 21.31 -12.95 -11.64
C LEU A 375 20.81 -12.97 -13.10
N LEU A 376 21.68 -13.31 -14.05
CA LEU A 376 21.31 -13.38 -15.47
C LEU A 376 20.24 -14.45 -15.73
N THR A 377 20.41 -15.65 -15.14
CA THR A 377 19.41 -16.72 -15.24
C THR A 377 18.08 -16.29 -14.64
N ALA A 378 18.07 -15.72 -13.43
CA ALA A 378 16.84 -15.24 -12.79
C ALA A 378 16.17 -14.12 -13.59
N PHE A 379 16.95 -13.21 -14.19
CA PHE A 379 16.47 -12.13 -15.05
C PHE A 379 15.79 -12.67 -16.31
N ILE A 380 16.42 -13.63 -17.01
CA ILE A 380 15.87 -14.25 -18.23
C ILE A 380 14.61 -15.05 -17.89
N VAL A 381 14.65 -15.89 -16.86
CA VAL A 381 13.50 -16.72 -16.44
C VAL A 381 12.31 -15.85 -16.06
N SER A 382 12.55 -14.74 -15.36
CA SER A 382 11.51 -13.78 -15.00
C SER A 382 10.85 -13.13 -16.22
N ILE A 383 11.64 -12.65 -17.19
CA ILE A 383 11.12 -12.00 -18.41
C ILE A 383 10.36 -13.02 -19.25
N VAL A 384 10.94 -14.19 -19.49
CA VAL A 384 10.29 -15.26 -20.28
C VAL A 384 9.03 -15.76 -19.58
N GLY A 385 9.06 -15.93 -18.26
CA GLY A 385 7.88 -16.33 -17.47
C GLY A 385 6.77 -15.29 -17.53
N SER A 386 7.10 -14.01 -17.40
CA SER A 386 6.13 -12.90 -17.51
C SER A 386 5.51 -12.83 -18.90
N PHE A 387 6.32 -13.00 -19.95
CA PHE A 387 5.84 -13.08 -21.32
C PHE A 387 4.93 -14.29 -21.53
N TYR A 388 5.35 -15.47 -21.07
CA TYR A 388 4.61 -16.72 -21.26
C TYR A 388 3.23 -16.67 -20.57
N VAL A 389 3.17 -16.18 -19.34
CA VAL A 389 1.90 -16.06 -18.60
C VAL A 389 0.97 -15.05 -19.30
N ALA A 390 1.48 -13.88 -19.68
CA ALA A 390 0.70 -12.89 -20.41
C ALA A 390 0.19 -13.43 -21.76
N TRP A 391 1.02 -14.21 -22.46
CA TRP A 391 0.66 -14.84 -23.73
C TRP A 391 -0.39 -15.93 -23.56
N ARG A 392 -0.26 -16.77 -22.54
CA ARG A 392 -1.18 -17.88 -22.27
C ARG A 392 -2.57 -17.38 -21.85
N ASP A 393 -2.61 -16.45 -20.91
CA ASP A 393 -3.85 -16.02 -20.25
C ASP A 393 -4.49 -14.79 -20.92
N GLU A 394 -3.92 -14.36 -22.05
CA GLU A 394 -4.40 -13.25 -22.87
C GLU A 394 -4.62 -11.94 -22.09
N LEU A 395 -3.63 -11.59 -21.28
CA LEU A 395 -3.70 -10.45 -20.37
C LEU A 395 -3.42 -9.14 -21.09
N TYR A 396 -4.17 -8.09 -20.72
CA TYR A 396 -3.89 -6.74 -21.19
C TYR A 396 -2.65 -6.19 -20.48
N ALA A 397 -1.89 -5.37 -21.19
CA ALA A 397 -0.73 -4.69 -20.64
C ALA A 397 -1.11 -3.74 -19.50
N LEU A 398 -2.10 -2.89 -19.79
CA LEU A 398 -2.59 -1.86 -18.88
C LEU A 398 -3.42 -2.49 -17.75
N PHE A 399 -3.28 -1.96 -16.54
CA PHE A 399 -4.02 -2.46 -15.38
C PHE A 399 -5.55 -2.40 -15.58
N LEU A 400 -6.05 -1.28 -16.10
CA LEU A 400 -7.47 -0.94 -16.19
C LEU A 400 -8.29 -1.88 -17.10
N PRO A 401 -7.87 -2.18 -18.34
CA PRO A 401 -8.58 -3.12 -19.19
C PRO A 401 -8.64 -4.55 -18.63
N ASN A 402 -7.76 -4.89 -17.68
CA ASN A 402 -7.85 -6.17 -16.96
C ASN A 402 -8.88 -6.16 -15.83
N LEU A 403 -9.55 -5.04 -15.50
CA LEU A 403 -10.60 -4.98 -14.48
C LEU A 403 -11.86 -5.80 -14.85
N LEU A 404 -11.77 -6.80 -15.72
CA LEU A 404 -12.87 -7.58 -16.27
C LEU A 404 -12.95 -8.90 -15.56
N PRO A 405 -14.13 -9.44 -15.33
CA PRO A 405 -14.29 -10.43 -14.29
C PRO A 405 -13.62 -11.74 -14.69
N GLU A 406 -13.46 -11.99 -16.00
CA GLU A 406 -12.82 -13.17 -16.57
C GLU A 406 -11.29 -13.18 -16.33
N ASN A 407 -10.59 -12.03 -16.44
CA ASN A 407 -9.13 -11.97 -16.39
C ASN A 407 -8.54 -11.21 -15.18
N PHE A 408 -9.35 -10.46 -14.43
CA PHE A 408 -8.86 -9.58 -13.36
C PHE A 408 -8.12 -10.32 -12.25
N THR A 409 -8.71 -11.41 -11.75
CA THR A 409 -8.13 -12.21 -10.66
C THR A 409 -6.79 -12.81 -11.10
N ASN A 410 -6.72 -13.30 -12.34
CA ASN A 410 -5.51 -13.88 -12.90
C ASN A 410 -4.43 -12.80 -13.09
N TYR A 411 -4.78 -11.63 -13.64
CA TYR A 411 -3.86 -10.52 -13.78
C TYR A 411 -3.30 -10.04 -12.44
N LEU A 412 -4.17 -9.88 -11.42
CA LEU A 412 -3.74 -9.46 -10.09
C LEU A 412 -2.74 -10.45 -9.49
N ASN A 413 -3.07 -11.74 -9.49
CA ASN A 413 -2.25 -12.75 -8.85
C ASN A 413 -0.95 -13.03 -9.61
N ALA A 414 -1.01 -13.09 -10.94
CA ALA A 414 0.14 -13.42 -11.75
C ALA A 414 1.04 -12.21 -12.01
N ILE A 415 0.48 -11.06 -12.44
CA ILE A 415 1.26 -9.93 -12.95
C ILE A 415 1.44 -8.82 -11.92
N PHE A 416 0.37 -8.47 -11.20
CA PHE A 416 0.40 -7.33 -10.29
C PHE A 416 1.15 -7.66 -8.98
N PHE A 417 0.72 -8.71 -8.28
CA PHE A 417 1.31 -9.22 -7.04
C PHE A 417 2.49 -10.18 -7.28
N GLY A 418 2.65 -10.68 -8.50
CA GLY A 418 3.64 -11.70 -8.83
C GLY A 418 5.08 -11.24 -8.60
N VAL A 419 5.75 -11.89 -7.64
CA VAL A 419 7.17 -11.67 -7.28
C VAL A 419 8.08 -11.78 -8.50
N TYR A 420 7.82 -12.79 -9.34
CA TYR A 420 8.64 -13.06 -10.51
C TYR A 420 8.67 -11.88 -11.48
N THR A 421 7.60 -11.09 -11.59
CA THR A 421 7.61 -9.89 -12.44
C THR A 421 8.51 -8.79 -11.90
N ARG A 422 8.79 -8.77 -10.59
CA ARG A 422 9.57 -7.70 -9.90
C ARG A 422 11.05 -8.02 -9.78
N ILE A 423 11.44 -9.28 -9.98
CA ILE A 423 12.84 -9.75 -9.99
C ILE A 423 13.74 -8.86 -10.89
N PRO A 424 13.37 -8.51 -12.14
CA PRO A 424 14.26 -7.77 -13.04
C PRO A 424 14.64 -6.40 -12.48
N ALA A 425 13.68 -5.69 -11.88
CA ALA A 425 13.91 -4.37 -11.28
C ALA A 425 14.90 -4.44 -10.10
N TRP A 426 14.71 -5.42 -9.23
CA TRP A 426 15.59 -5.65 -8.10
C TRP A 426 17.01 -6.07 -8.53
N ILE A 427 17.12 -6.95 -9.54
CA ILE A 427 18.40 -7.38 -10.11
C ILE A 427 19.17 -6.21 -10.71
N VAL A 428 18.49 -5.35 -11.48
CA VAL A 428 19.09 -4.13 -12.04
C VAL A 428 19.71 -3.30 -10.92
N GLY A 429 18.99 -3.08 -9.82
CA GLY A 429 19.52 -2.43 -8.63
C GLY A 429 20.79 -3.10 -8.05
N CYS A 430 20.76 -4.42 -7.86
CA CYS A 430 21.91 -5.19 -7.37
C CYS A 430 23.15 -5.01 -8.26
N VAL A 431 22.97 -5.09 -9.58
CA VAL A 431 24.05 -4.87 -10.56
C VAL A 431 24.56 -3.44 -10.46
N THR A 432 23.68 -2.43 -10.36
CA THR A 432 24.06 -1.03 -10.17
C THR A 432 24.92 -0.84 -8.91
N GLY A 433 24.55 -1.47 -7.79
CA GLY A 433 25.31 -1.39 -6.54
C GLY A 433 26.73 -1.98 -6.66
N TYR A 434 26.86 -3.11 -7.37
CA TYR A 434 28.15 -3.74 -7.65
C TYR A 434 29.00 -2.91 -8.62
N VAL A 435 28.40 -2.40 -9.69
CA VAL A 435 29.07 -1.54 -10.68
C VAL A 435 29.63 -0.28 -10.00
N LEU A 436 28.84 0.37 -9.15
CA LEU A 436 29.30 1.51 -8.35
C LEU A 436 30.48 1.12 -7.45
N HIS A 437 30.42 -0.04 -6.79
CA HIS A 437 31.50 -0.52 -5.94
C HIS A 437 32.83 -0.66 -6.71
N ILE A 438 32.83 -1.24 -7.92
CA ILE A 438 34.05 -1.38 -8.74
C ILE A 438 34.56 -0.02 -9.22
N ILE A 439 33.67 0.84 -9.72
CA ILE A 439 34.07 2.13 -10.32
C ILE A 439 34.67 3.06 -9.26
N CYS A 440 34.17 2.99 -8.02
CA CYS A 440 34.69 3.76 -6.90
C CYS A 440 35.99 3.19 -6.30
N GLN A 441 36.50 2.05 -6.76
CA GLN A 441 37.82 1.57 -6.35
C GLN A 441 38.93 2.41 -7.00
N LYS A 442 39.95 2.78 -6.20
CA LYS A 442 41.08 3.64 -6.65
C LYS A 442 41.82 3.07 -7.89
N SER A 443 41.86 1.75 -8.02
CA SER A 443 42.49 1.06 -9.17
C SER A 443 41.77 1.31 -10.51
N SER A 444 40.51 1.77 -10.47
CA SER A 444 39.64 1.89 -11.65
C SER A 444 39.58 3.31 -12.21
N ALA A 445 40.42 4.24 -11.76
CA ALA A 445 40.34 5.65 -12.16
C ALA A 445 40.58 5.90 -13.67
N ALA A 446 41.45 5.11 -14.30
CA ALA A 446 41.67 5.14 -15.75
C ALA A 446 40.47 4.55 -16.51
N LEU A 447 39.94 3.42 -16.04
CA LEU A 447 38.75 2.78 -16.59
C LEU A 447 37.52 3.69 -16.51
N ARG A 448 37.33 4.38 -15.37
CA ARG A 448 36.27 5.37 -15.16
C ARG A 448 36.34 6.49 -16.21
N ARG A 449 37.51 7.08 -16.43
CA ARG A 449 37.67 8.14 -17.44
C ARG A 449 37.40 7.65 -18.88
N LYS A 450 37.72 6.39 -19.18
CA LYS A 450 37.46 5.80 -20.49
C LYS A 450 35.97 5.48 -20.72
N ILE A 451 35.30 4.92 -19.72
CA ILE A 451 33.87 4.55 -19.80
C ILE A 451 32.98 5.79 -19.81
N PHE A 452 33.28 6.79 -18.97
CA PHE A 452 32.47 8.00 -18.78
C PHE A 452 33.06 9.19 -19.52
N SER A 453 33.24 9.07 -20.83
CA SER A 453 33.51 10.22 -21.69
C SER A 453 32.26 11.10 -21.83
N PRO A 454 32.38 12.39 -22.19
CA PRO A 454 31.22 13.27 -22.34
C PRO A 454 30.16 12.72 -23.31
N ILE A 455 30.59 12.05 -24.38
CA ILE A 455 29.72 11.43 -25.38
C ILE A 455 28.97 10.24 -24.80
N THR A 456 29.64 9.36 -24.05
CA THR A 456 28.96 8.20 -23.44
C THR A 456 27.98 8.62 -22.36
N ILE A 457 28.31 9.66 -21.57
CA ILE A 457 27.39 10.25 -20.59
C ILE A 457 26.14 10.80 -21.29
N LEU A 458 26.29 11.51 -22.41
CA LEU A 458 25.17 12.00 -23.19
C LEU A 458 24.30 10.86 -23.71
N ILE A 459 24.90 9.81 -24.28
CA ILE A 459 24.19 8.62 -24.76
C ILE A 459 23.40 7.97 -23.63
N PHE A 460 23.99 7.82 -22.43
CA PHE A 460 23.28 7.24 -21.29
C PHE A 460 22.14 8.12 -20.78
N TRP A 461 22.28 9.45 -20.80
CA TRP A 461 21.17 10.34 -20.43
C TRP A 461 20.03 10.29 -21.45
N VAL A 462 20.35 10.32 -22.74
CA VAL A 462 19.35 10.21 -23.82
C VAL A 462 18.63 8.87 -23.73
N SER A 463 19.36 7.76 -23.54
CA SER A 463 18.76 6.44 -23.44
C SER A 463 17.91 6.27 -22.17
N ALA A 464 18.39 6.73 -21.01
CA ALA A 464 17.63 6.66 -19.76
C ALA A 464 16.35 7.50 -19.84
N THR A 465 16.42 8.70 -20.41
CA THR A 465 15.26 9.58 -20.60
C THR A 465 14.27 8.96 -21.57
N ALA A 466 14.75 8.42 -22.70
CA ALA A 466 13.92 7.73 -23.67
C ALA A 466 13.20 6.53 -23.05
N LEU A 467 13.88 5.71 -22.23
CA LEU A 467 13.27 4.59 -21.52
C LEU A 467 12.17 5.07 -20.56
N ILE A 468 12.46 6.04 -19.69
CA ILE A 468 11.49 6.56 -18.71
C ILE A 468 10.27 7.16 -19.42
N VAL A 469 10.47 8.01 -20.42
CA VAL A 469 9.38 8.64 -21.17
C VAL A 469 8.55 7.58 -21.91
N THR A 470 9.19 6.58 -22.52
CA THR A 470 8.48 5.49 -23.19
C THR A 470 7.64 4.68 -22.22
N CYS A 471 8.14 4.45 -20.99
CA CYS A 471 7.37 3.73 -19.97
C CYS A 471 6.15 4.53 -19.50
N ILE A 472 6.29 5.84 -19.33
CA ILE A 472 5.18 6.72 -18.89
C ILE A 472 4.14 6.88 -20.01
N ALA A 473 4.60 7.00 -21.24
CA ALA A 473 3.76 7.21 -22.41
C ALA A 473 3.25 5.90 -23.03
N SER A 474 3.66 4.72 -22.53
CA SER A 474 3.28 3.43 -23.10
C SER A 474 1.78 3.23 -23.25
N PRO A 475 0.89 3.74 -22.37
CA PRO A 475 -0.54 3.61 -22.58
C PRO A 475 -1.05 4.19 -23.90
N ALA A 476 -0.55 5.38 -24.24
CA ALA A 476 -0.93 6.07 -25.47
C ALA A 476 -0.52 5.30 -26.73
N PHE A 477 0.53 4.48 -26.63
CA PHE A 477 1.00 3.64 -27.74
C PHE A 477 0.35 2.26 -27.76
N ILE A 478 -0.03 1.70 -26.61
CA ILE A 478 -0.65 0.38 -26.51
C ILE A 478 -2.11 0.42 -26.97
N GLY A 479 -2.86 1.43 -26.54
CA GLY A 479 -4.30 1.53 -26.77
C GLY A 479 -5.11 0.43 -26.07
N ALA A 480 -6.43 0.55 -26.05
CA ALA A 480 -7.35 -0.42 -25.46
C ALA A 480 -7.53 -1.66 -26.34
N SER A 481 -7.21 -1.57 -27.63
CA SER A 481 -7.30 -2.71 -28.55
C SER A 481 -6.34 -3.83 -28.17
N TYR A 482 -6.90 -5.02 -27.94
CA TYR A 482 -6.10 -6.17 -27.55
C TYR A 482 -5.30 -6.73 -28.72
N VAL A 483 -3.98 -6.61 -28.63
CA VAL A 483 -3.03 -7.27 -29.53
C VAL A 483 -2.11 -8.16 -28.70
N LYS A 484 -2.24 -9.48 -28.87
CA LYS A 484 -1.60 -10.50 -28.02
C LYS A 484 -0.09 -10.31 -27.84
N ILE A 485 0.65 -10.17 -28.94
CA ILE A 485 2.11 -9.99 -28.91
C ILE A 485 2.52 -8.68 -28.23
N LYS A 486 1.79 -7.58 -28.52
CA LYS A 486 2.08 -6.24 -28.00
C LYS A 486 1.92 -6.19 -26.48
N ASN A 487 0.81 -6.75 -25.98
CA ASN A 487 0.52 -6.79 -24.55
C ASN A 487 1.52 -7.69 -23.80
N SER A 488 1.82 -8.87 -24.36
CA SER A 488 2.76 -9.83 -23.75
C SER A 488 4.18 -9.26 -23.67
N LEU A 489 4.67 -8.62 -24.74
CA LEU A 489 5.97 -7.95 -24.74
C LEU A 489 6.02 -6.79 -23.75
N HIS A 490 4.95 -6.00 -23.68
CA HIS A 490 4.89 -4.87 -22.76
C HIS A 490 5.00 -5.34 -21.30
N ILE A 491 4.19 -6.32 -20.88
CA ILE A 491 4.21 -6.87 -19.52
C ILE A 491 5.61 -7.39 -19.14
N ALA A 492 6.29 -8.06 -20.07
CA ALA A 492 7.62 -8.60 -19.83
C ALA A 492 8.73 -7.53 -19.74
N LEU A 493 8.63 -6.44 -20.51
CA LEU A 493 9.74 -5.50 -20.72
C LEU A 493 9.59 -4.16 -20.01
N ILE A 494 8.38 -3.76 -19.60
CA ILE A 494 8.13 -2.44 -19.02
C ILE A 494 8.93 -2.19 -17.73
N ARG A 495 8.97 -3.18 -16.83
CA ARG A 495 9.67 -3.10 -15.55
C ARG A 495 11.19 -3.05 -15.69
N PRO A 496 11.86 -3.93 -16.47
CA PRO A 496 13.30 -3.81 -16.70
C PRO A 496 13.65 -2.51 -17.44
N ALA A 497 12.83 -2.04 -18.39
CA ALA A 497 13.05 -0.77 -19.09
C ALA A 497 13.04 0.42 -18.12
N TRP A 498 12.01 0.52 -17.26
CA TRP A 498 11.93 1.54 -16.20
C TRP A 498 13.17 1.48 -15.29
N SER A 499 13.52 0.27 -14.86
CA SER A 499 14.60 0.03 -13.91
C SER A 499 15.97 0.44 -14.43
N LEU A 500 16.24 0.22 -15.72
CA LEU A 500 17.48 0.66 -16.37
C LEU A 500 17.60 2.19 -16.41
N GLY A 501 16.49 2.89 -16.67
CA GLY A 501 16.45 4.35 -16.60
C GLY A 501 16.78 4.86 -15.20
N ILE A 502 16.14 4.30 -14.18
CA ILE A 502 16.38 4.64 -12.77
C ILE A 502 17.82 4.31 -12.33
N ALA A 503 18.35 3.16 -12.75
CA ALA A 503 19.72 2.75 -12.46
C ALA A 503 20.75 3.76 -12.95
N TRP A 504 20.55 4.31 -14.16
CA TRP A 504 21.42 5.38 -14.67
C TRP A 504 21.33 6.64 -13.82
N VAL A 505 20.12 7.07 -13.42
CA VAL A 505 19.93 8.25 -12.55
C VAL A 505 20.71 8.09 -11.23
N ILE A 506 20.68 6.92 -10.61
CA ILE A 506 21.45 6.61 -9.38
C ILE A 506 22.96 6.74 -9.65
N LEU A 507 23.47 6.11 -10.71
CA LEU A 507 24.89 6.17 -11.06
C LEU A 507 25.35 7.58 -11.38
N ALA A 508 24.58 8.34 -12.15
CA ALA A 508 24.92 9.71 -12.51
C ALA A 508 24.91 10.65 -11.29
N CYS A 509 24.06 10.41 -10.30
CA CYS A 509 24.06 11.13 -9.02
C CYS A 509 25.32 10.86 -8.21
N GLU A 510 25.76 9.60 -8.13
CA GLU A 510 26.94 9.22 -7.36
C GLU A 510 28.26 9.58 -8.04
N LEU A 511 28.31 9.46 -9.37
CA LEU A 511 29.52 9.78 -10.14
C LEU A 511 29.71 11.29 -10.41
N GLY A 512 28.70 12.11 -10.13
CA GLY A 512 28.74 13.57 -10.29
C GLY A 512 28.36 14.08 -11.68
N TYR A 513 27.70 13.27 -12.51
CA TYR A 513 27.32 13.58 -13.90
C TYR A 513 25.85 14.00 -14.07
N SER A 514 25.19 14.39 -12.97
CA SER A 514 23.74 14.65 -12.91
C SER A 514 23.37 16.13 -12.83
N GLY A 515 24.33 17.01 -12.61
CA GLY A 515 24.11 18.46 -12.52
C GLY A 515 22.94 18.83 -11.58
N PRO A 516 21.87 19.46 -12.09
CA PRO A 516 20.75 19.94 -11.26
C PRO A 516 19.93 18.81 -10.63
N ILE A 517 19.89 17.62 -11.24
CA ILE A 517 19.08 16.50 -10.75
C ILE A 517 19.50 16.09 -9.34
N LYS A 518 20.81 16.00 -9.08
CA LYS A 518 21.32 15.69 -7.73
C LYS A 518 20.97 16.78 -6.73
N SER A 519 20.99 18.05 -7.14
CA SER A 519 20.63 19.18 -6.28
C SER A 519 19.18 19.09 -5.82
N ILE A 520 18.26 18.84 -6.77
CA ILE A 520 16.82 18.66 -6.49
C ILE A 520 16.60 17.42 -5.62
N LEU A 521 17.20 16.28 -5.95
CA LEU A 521 17.02 15.03 -5.20
C LEU A 521 17.65 15.06 -3.80
N SER A 522 18.57 15.98 -3.53
CA SER A 522 19.27 16.10 -2.24
C SER A 522 18.72 17.22 -1.37
N VAL A 523 17.56 17.80 -1.70
CA VAL A 523 16.94 18.86 -0.89
C VAL A 523 16.71 18.36 0.55
N PRO A 524 17.06 19.16 1.58
CA PRO A 524 16.95 18.77 2.99
C PRO A 524 15.59 18.21 3.42
N ILE A 525 14.49 18.76 2.91
CA ILE A 525 13.12 18.33 3.26
C ILE A 525 12.88 16.86 2.91
N PHE A 526 13.51 16.36 1.84
CA PHE A 526 13.37 14.97 1.43
C PHE A 526 13.99 14.00 2.44
N GLN A 527 15.01 14.42 3.21
CA GLN A 527 15.54 13.58 4.27
C GLN A 527 14.52 13.34 5.38
N PHE A 528 13.77 14.38 5.75
CA PHE A 528 12.71 14.26 6.76
C PHE A 528 11.60 13.33 6.26
N ILE A 529 11.02 13.62 5.08
CA ILE A 529 9.92 12.82 4.53
C ILE A 529 10.36 11.38 4.26
N SER A 530 11.58 11.16 3.73
CA SER A 530 12.10 9.82 3.48
C SER A 530 12.36 9.00 4.76
N ARG A 531 12.50 9.64 5.94
CA ARG A 531 12.65 8.90 7.22
C ARG A 531 11.32 8.38 7.74
N ILE A 532 10.22 9.05 7.41
CA ILE A 532 8.86 8.65 7.79
C ILE A 532 8.10 7.97 6.63
N SER A 533 8.72 7.85 5.45
CA SER A 533 8.07 7.37 4.22
C SER A 533 7.48 5.97 4.34
N TYR A 534 8.08 5.10 5.15
CA TYR A 534 7.57 3.76 5.39
C TYR A 534 6.20 3.80 6.07
N CYS A 535 6.06 4.58 7.14
CA CYS A 535 4.79 4.72 7.84
C CYS A 535 3.75 5.56 7.07
N ILE A 536 4.20 6.53 6.26
CA ILE A 536 3.30 7.20 5.29
C ILE A 536 2.71 6.17 4.33
N PHE A 537 3.57 5.32 3.74
CA PHE A 537 3.12 4.26 2.85
C PHE A 537 2.13 3.32 3.53
N LEU A 538 2.41 2.89 4.77
CA LEU A 538 1.53 1.97 5.49
C LEU A 538 0.14 2.54 5.74
N SER A 539 0.02 3.85 5.93
CA SER A 539 -1.24 4.50 6.34
C SER A 539 -2.00 5.19 5.20
N CYS A 540 -1.34 5.61 4.12
CA CYS A 540 -1.96 6.45 3.09
C CYS A 540 -3.18 5.80 2.44
N PHE A 541 -3.09 4.51 2.07
CA PHE A 541 -4.19 3.79 1.44
C PHE A 541 -5.39 3.65 2.40
N SER A 542 -5.12 3.38 3.68
CA SER A 542 -6.15 3.30 4.72
C SER A 542 -6.86 4.64 4.91
N ILE A 543 -6.12 5.75 4.94
CA ILE A 543 -6.68 7.10 5.05
C ILE A 543 -7.61 7.39 3.86
N MET A 544 -7.18 7.05 2.64
CA MET A 544 -8.01 7.26 1.45
C MET A 544 -9.28 6.41 1.48
N MET A 545 -9.19 5.15 1.90
CA MET A 545 -10.37 4.27 2.02
C MET A 545 -11.35 4.77 3.09
N ILE A 546 -10.84 5.22 4.24
CA ILE A 546 -11.68 5.81 5.31
C ILE A 546 -12.39 7.06 4.80
N THR A 547 -11.66 7.99 4.19
CA THR A 547 -12.24 9.25 3.68
C THR A 547 -13.26 9.01 2.57
N THR A 548 -13.02 8.05 1.68
CA THR A 548 -13.96 7.70 0.61
C THR A 548 -15.20 6.97 1.12
N LEU A 549 -15.06 5.99 2.03
CA LEU A 549 -16.18 5.15 2.45
C LEU A 549 -17.04 5.76 3.58
N GLN A 550 -16.61 6.88 4.15
CA GLN A 550 -17.44 7.71 5.06
C GLN A 550 -18.30 8.75 4.33
N THR A 551 -18.15 8.88 3.01
CA THR A 551 -18.88 9.87 2.22
C THR A 551 -20.39 9.66 2.36
N ARG A 552 -21.11 10.77 2.61
CA ARG A 552 -22.57 10.80 2.77
C ARG A 552 -23.31 11.13 1.48
N LYS A 553 -22.58 11.63 0.49
CA LYS A 553 -23.10 12.13 -0.78
C LYS A 553 -22.20 11.65 -1.91
N GLY A 554 -22.77 11.65 -3.12
CA GLY A 554 -22.01 11.47 -4.34
C GLY A 554 -20.83 12.42 -4.44
N VAL A 555 -19.78 11.93 -5.09
CA VAL A 555 -18.55 12.68 -5.35
C VAL A 555 -18.40 12.83 -6.85
N GLU A 556 -18.03 14.01 -7.32
CA GLU A 556 -17.72 14.21 -8.73
C GLU A 556 -16.29 13.74 -9.06
N PHE A 557 -16.16 12.94 -10.10
CA PHE A 557 -14.87 12.61 -10.70
C PHE A 557 -14.39 13.79 -11.55
N GLY A 558 -13.19 14.28 -11.24
CA GLY A 558 -12.53 15.29 -12.05
C GLY A 558 -11.07 15.43 -11.64
N HIS A 559 -10.19 15.72 -12.59
CA HIS A 559 -8.74 15.83 -12.34
C HIS A 559 -8.41 16.88 -11.26
N PHE A 560 -9.16 17.97 -11.23
CA PHE A 560 -8.99 19.00 -10.21
C PHE A 560 -9.41 18.50 -8.81
N ASN A 561 -10.54 17.79 -8.70
CA ASN A 561 -10.99 17.19 -7.45
C ASN A 561 -9.97 16.14 -6.94
N VAL A 562 -9.43 15.31 -7.84
CA VAL A 562 -8.36 14.36 -7.51
C VAL A 562 -7.12 15.08 -6.98
N PHE A 563 -6.72 16.18 -7.62
CA PHE A 563 -5.59 16.99 -7.18
C PHE A 563 -5.82 17.63 -5.80
N GLN A 564 -7.03 18.12 -5.52
CA GLN A 564 -7.39 18.65 -4.19
C GLN A 564 -7.34 17.56 -3.13
N ASN A 565 -7.96 16.40 -3.40
CA ASN A 565 -7.97 15.25 -2.48
C ASN A 565 -6.57 14.72 -2.20
N PHE A 566 -5.69 14.73 -3.22
CA PHE A 566 -4.29 14.34 -3.05
C PHE A 566 -3.56 15.16 -1.98
N TRP A 567 -3.75 16.49 -1.94
CA TRP A 567 -3.10 17.33 -0.93
C TRP A 567 -3.67 17.07 0.48
N ALA A 568 -4.98 16.81 0.58
CA ALA A 568 -5.59 16.42 1.84
C ALA A 568 -5.05 15.07 2.35
N ASP A 569 -4.94 14.08 1.47
CA ASP A 569 -4.37 12.77 1.79
C ASP A 569 -2.91 12.87 2.21
N LEU A 570 -2.12 13.65 1.47
CA LEU A 570 -0.71 13.83 1.77
C LEU A 570 -0.53 14.48 3.14
N ALA A 571 -1.32 15.50 3.47
CA ALA A 571 -1.27 16.15 4.77
C ALA A 571 -1.60 15.17 5.91
N LEU A 572 -2.69 14.40 5.78
CA LEU A 572 -3.07 13.39 6.78
C LEU A 572 -2.02 12.28 6.89
N ALA A 573 -1.52 11.78 5.76
CA ALA A 573 -0.53 10.70 5.75
C ALA A 573 0.83 11.14 6.32
N LEU A 574 1.22 12.41 6.15
CA LEU A 574 2.41 12.97 6.81
C LEU A 574 2.26 12.99 8.33
N VAL A 575 1.09 13.38 8.85
CA VAL A 575 0.81 13.42 10.29
C VAL A 575 0.77 12.00 10.88
N VAL A 576 -0.05 11.12 10.31
CA VAL A 576 -0.19 9.73 10.78
C VAL A 576 1.12 8.97 10.61
N GLY A 577 1.80 9.15 9.48
CA GLY A 577 3.12 8.57 9.21
C GLY A 577 4.16 8.98 10.25
N PHE A 578 4.22 10.27 10.62
CA PHE A 578 5.13 10.74 11.67
C PHE A 578 4.82 10.11 13.03
N ILE A 579 3.55 10.04 13.42
CA ILE A 579 3.11 9.42 14.68
C ILE A 579 3.54 7.96 14.73
N LEU A 580 3.23 7.19 13.69
CA LEU A 580 3.60 5.77 13.58
C LEU A 580 5.13 5.57 13.62
N THR A 581 5.90 6.43 12.94
CA THR A 581 7.37 6.32 12.94
C THR A 581 7.97 6.60 14.32
N VAL A 582 7.44 7.56 15.07
CA VAL A 582 7.98 7.93 16.39
C VAL A 582 7.60 6.91 17.47
N ILE A 583 6.40 6.32 17.38
CA ILE A 583 5.88 5.38 18.40
C ILE A 583 6.33 3.94 18.14
N PHE A 584 6.40 3.50 16.88
CA PHE A 584 6.63 2.08 16.56
C PHE A 584 7.96 1.81 15.84
N GLU A 585 8.29 2.55 14.77
CA GLU A 585 9.52 2.26 13.99
C GLU A 585 10.80 2.70 14.70
N SER A 586 10.88 3.97 15.10
CA SER A 586 12.09 4.57 15.65
C SER A 586 12.55 3.94 16.96
N PRO A 587 11.65 3.64 17.93
CA PRO A 587 12.06 3.01 19.17
C PRO A 587 12.71 1.65 18.96
N MET A 588 12.19 0.88 18.00
CA MET A 588 12.71 -0.46 17.71
C MET A 588 14.08 -0.40 17.04
N ILE A 589 14.31 0.57 16.15
CA ILE A 589 15.64 0.84 15.59
C ILE A 589 16.63 1.26 16.69
N MET A 590 16.20 2.09 17.64
CA MET A 590 17.05 2.55 18.75
C MET A 590 17.38 1.40 19.71
N LEU A 591 16.36 0.63 20.08
CA LEU A 591 16.50 -0.53 20.95
C LEU A 591 17.47 -1.55 20.34
N GLN A 592 17.33 -1.84 19.04
CA GLN A 592 18.23 -2.72 18.32
C GLN A 592 19.69 -2.24 18.40
N LYS A 593 19.94 -0.95 18.15
CA LYS A 593 21.29 -0.36 18.23
C LYS A 593 21.86 -0.42 19.65
N ALA A 594 21.03 -0.14 20.66
CA ALA A 594 21.43 -0.19 22.07
C ALA A 594 21.81 -1.62 22.49
N LEU A 595 21.01 -2.61 22.11
CA LEU A 595 21.28 -4.03 22.36
C LEU A 595 22.58 -4.48 21.67
N TYR A 596 22.78 -4.09 20.41
CA TYR A 596 23.99 -4.43 19.67
C TYR A 596 25.26 -3.89 20.34
N ARG A 597 25.25 -2.60 20.73
CA ARG A 597 26.39 -1.99 21.45
C ARG A 597 26.68 -2.68 22.77
N ARG A 598 25.67 -3.10 23.52
CA ARG A 598 25.88 -3.85 24.77
C ARG A 598 26.51 -5.22 24.51
N ILE A 599 26.03 -5.95 23.50
CA ILE A 599 26.61 -7.25 23.11
C ILE A 599 28.09 -7.08 22.70
N GLU A 600 28.40 -6.00 21.98
CA GLU A 600 29.78 -5.67 21.58
C GLU A 600 30.64 -5.23 22.77
N ASN A 601 30.12 -4.46 23.73
CA ASN A 601 30.86 -4.05 24.92
C ASN A 601 31.11 -5.19 25.93
N ILE A 602 30.29 -6.24 25.93
CA ILE A 602 30.52 -7.48 26.72
C ILE A 602 31.62 -8.36 26.05
N SER A 603 32.05 -8.02 24.83
CA SER A 603 32.93 -8.85 24.00
C SER A 603 34.46 -8.84 24.24
N PRO A 604 35.06 -8.25 25.30
CA PRO A 604 36.42 -8.66 25.70
C PRO A 604 36.48 -10.15 26.06
N LEU A 605 35.35 -10.77 26.46
CA LEU A 605 35.20 -12.19 26.77
C LEU A 605 34.69 -13.03 25.56
N ARG A 606 35.21 -12.71 24.36
CA ARG A 606 34.83 -13.28 23.06
C ARG A 606 34.88 -14.82 22.96
N TRP A 607 35.62 -15.48 23.85
CA TRP A 607 35.79 -16.94 23.84
C TRP A 607 34.68 -17.69 24.59
N TYR A 608 34.19 -17.15 25.72
CA TYR A 608 33.22 -17.83 26.58
C TYR A 608 31.79 -17.77 26.01
N MET A 609 31.38 -16.60 25.47
CA MET A 609 30.06 -16.44 24.85
C MET A 609 29.92 -17.14 23.50
N LYS A 610 31.02 -17.38 22.77
CA LYS A 610 30.96 -18.11 21.49
C LYS A 610 30.60 -19.57 21.70
N LYS A 611 30.87 -20.13 22.88
CA LYS A 611 30.41 -21.46 23.31
C LYS A 611 28.96 -21.40 23.79
N MET A 612 28.63 -20.43 24.64
CA MET A 612 27.29 -20.35 25.25
C MET A 612 26.18 -19.92 24.26
N VAL A 613 26.40 -18.93 23.40
CA VAL A 613 25.39 -18.41 22.45
C VAL A 613 25.23 -19.33 21.24
N VAL A 614 26.29 -20.00 20.80
CA VAL A 614 26.21 -20.96 19.70
C VAL A 614 25.57 -22.27 20.17
N ASP A 615 25.79 -22.70 21.42
CA ASP A 615 25.17 -23.91 21.94
C ASP A 615 23.71 -23.67 22.40
N HIS A 616 23.34 -22.46 22.87
CA HIS A 616 21.93 -22.15 23.19
C HIS A 616 21.06 -21.75 21.99
N LEU A 617 21.59 -21.00 21.00
CA LEU A 617 20.79 -20.60 19.84
C LEU A 617 20.69 -21.68 18.75
N LYS A 618 21.59 -22.66 18.71
CA LYS A 618 21.48 -23.79 17.77
C LYS A 618 20.44 -24.83 18.18
N GLY A 619 20.18 -25.01 19.48
CA GLY A 619 19.21 -26.00 19.95
C GLY A 619 17.78 -25.48 20.04
N ASN A 620 17.61 -24.23 20.49
CA ASN A 620 16.30 -23.79 21.00
C ASN A 620 15.75 -22.52 20.35
N PHE A 621 16.42 -21.86 19.40
CA PHE A 621 15.86 -20.62 18.83
C PHE A 621 14.71 -20.88 17.86
N TRP A 622 14.83 -21.90 16.99
CA TRP A 622 13.68 -22.32 16.18
C TRP A 622 12.59 -22.97 17.04
N LEU A 623 12.93 -23.67 18.12
CA LEU A 623 11.94 -24.23 19.03
C LEU A 623 11.26 -23.14 19.87
N ALA A 624 11.96 -22.11 20.34
CA ALA A 624 11.40 -21.00 21.11
C ALA A 624 10.67 -19.99 20.20
N PHE A 625 11.15 -19.78 18.97
CA PHE A 625 10.43 -19.00 17.96
C PHE A 625 9.17 -19.77 17.53
N TYR A 626 9.25 -21.09 17.29
CA TYR A 626 8.09 -21.95 17.02
C TYR A 626 7.15 -22.05 18.22
N TYR A 627 7.63 -22.20 19.46
CA TYR A 627 6.77 -22.21 20.66
C TYR A 627 6.13 -20.86 20.92
N PHE A 628 6.84 -19.74 20.72
CA PHE A 628 6.27 -18.40 20.85
C PHE A 628 5.32 -18.08 19.68
N PHE A 629 5.58 -18.54 18.46
CA PHE A 629 4.66 -18.38 17.33
C PHE A 629 3.44 -19.30 17.43
N VAL A 630 3.61 -20.56 17.82
CA VAL A 630 2.54 -21.56 17.86
C VAL A 630 1.68 -21.39 19.12
N ASN A 631 2.24 -21.12 20.30
CA ASN A 631 1.41 -20.89 21.49
C ASN A 631 0.76 -19.50 21.53
N PHE A 632 1.31 -18.50 20.82
CA PHE A 632 0.69 -17.17 20.77
C PHE A 632 -0.30 -17.00 19.61
N PHE A 633 -0.23 -17.85 18.56
CA PHE A 633 -1.12 -17.77 17.40
C PHE A 633 -1.96 -19.02 17.11
N PHE A 634 -1.72 -20.15 17.77
CA PHE A 634 -2.45 -21.42 17.57
C PHE A 634 -2.86 -22.11 18.89
N SER A 635 -2.95 -21.40 20.02
CA SER A 635 -3.56 -21.95 21.23
C SER A 635 -5.05 -21.57 21.25
N ASP A 636 -5.86 -22.54 20.81
CA ASP A 636 -7.34 -22.67 20.83
C ASP A 636 -8.21 -21.51 20.33
#